data_AF-A0A161Q5I3-F1
#
_entry.id   AF-A0A161Q5I3-F1
#
_cell.length_a   1.000
_cell.length_b   1.000
_cell.length_c   1.000
_cell.angle_alpha   90.00
_cell.angle_beta   90.00
_cell.angle_gamma   90.00
#
_symmetry.space_group_name_H-M   'P 1'
#
loop_
_entity.id
_entity.type
_entity.pdbx_description
1 polymer ?
#
loop_
_entity_poly.entity_id
_entity_poly.type
_entity_poly.pdbx_seq_one_letter_code
_entity_poly.pdbx_strand_id
1 'polypeptide(L)'
;MDDFIMITLTDIHMQRLHAEAARLSEEADRRLATAEDTDDSDDWDTWKEADGIASGYKLALQDVVREAADPGPASPTPAVTYDDWLAAYRPVRNSIRGEAPFDGCMFETFGPEWEAVRAADPACIWTLVDGDDDDMYVLSGCHLVDCLGYFITERPWAGDDPVEILVD
;
A
#
# COMPACT_ATOMS: atom_id res chain seq x y z
N MET A 1 17.83 37.45 6.36
CA MET A 1 17.93 36.54 7.53
C MET A 1 16.57 35.90 7.61
N ASP A 2 16.50 34.78 6.90
CA ASP A 2 15.35 34.32 6.15
C ASP A 2 14.67 33.18 6.91
N ASP A 3 13.82 33.53 7.86
CA ASP A 3 12.86 32.62 8.50
C ASP A 3 11.54 32.51 7.71
N PHE A 4 11.51 32.98 6.46
CA PHE A 4 10.29 33.09 5.64
C PHE A 4 10.28 32.20 4.37
N ILE A 5 11.31 31.37 4.14
CA ILE A 5 11.42 30.51 2.94
C ILE A 5 11.23 29.00 3.27
N MET A 6 10.86 28.66 4.50
CA MET A 6 10.52 27.29 4.92
C MET A 6 9.02 27.13 5.24
N ILE A 7 8.14 27.80 4.48
CA ILE A 7 6.79 27.24 4.28
C ILE A 7 7.00 26.11 3.29
N THR A 8 7.03 24.90 3.83
CA THR A 8 7.57 23.75 3.12
C THR A 8 6.76 23.46 1.86
N LEU A 9 7.44 23.07 0.79
CA LEU A 9 6.83 22.66 -0.48
C LEU A 9 5.73 21.59 -0.28
N THR A 10 5.81 20.87 0.84
CA THR A 10 4.89 19.84 1.33
C THR A 10 3.55 20.41 1.80
N ASP A 11 3.53 21.54 2.52
CA ASP A 11 2.28 22.19 2.96
C ASP A 11 1.44 22.64 1.76
N ILE A 12 2.10 23.21 0.75
CA ILE A 12 1.44 23.65 -0.49
C ILE A 12 0.89 22.45 -1.27
N HIS A 13 1.64 21.35 -1.32
CA HIS A 13 1.19 20.14 -2.01
C HIS A 13 0.00 19.48 -1.31
N MET A 14 0.03 19.42 0.02
CA MET A 14 -1.07 18.85 0.83
C MET A 14 -2.32 19.72 0.77
N GLN A 15 -2.18 21.05 0.85
CA GLN A 15 -3.33 21.95 0.66
C GLN A 15 -3.94 21.82 -0.73
N ARG A 16 -3.12 21.64 -1.77
CA ARG A 16 -3.59 21.43 -3.14
C ARG A 16 -4.31 20.09 -3.30
N LEU A 17 -3.80 19.03 -2.66
CA LEU A 17 -4.43 17.70 -2.66
C LEU A 17 -5.80 17.74 -1.97
N HIS A 18 -5.89 18.36 -0.79
CA HIS A 18 -7.17 18.52 -0.09
C HIS A 18 -8.18 19.35 -0.89
N ALA A 19 -7.73 20.41 -1.56
CA ALA A 19 -8.59 21.23 -2.41
C ALA A 19 -9.12 20.44 -3.63
N GLU A 20 -8.27 19.62 -4.26
CA GLU A 20 -8.71 18.79 -5.39
C GLU A 20 -9.66 17.68 -4.94
N ALA A 21 -9.42 17.07 -3.78
CA ALA A 21 -10.33 16.09 -3.18
C ALA A 21 -11.71 16.69 -2.87
N ALA A 22 -11.75 17.89 -2.28
CA ALA A 22 -13.01 18.59 -2.01
C ALA A 22 -13.76 18.93 -3.32
N ARG A 23 -13.04 19.40 -4.35
CA ARG A 23 -13.62 19.69 -5.67
C ARG A 23 -14.21 18.45 -6.33
N LEU A 24 -13.51 17.30 -6.23
CA LEU A 24 -13.98 16.03 -6.76
C LEU A 24 -15.21 15.52 -6.00
N SER A 25 -15.26 15.69 -4.68
CA SER A 25 -16.45 15.38 -3.87
C SER A 25 -17.65 16.23 -4.31
N GLU A 26 -17.47 17.54 -4.44
CA GLU A 26 -18.56 18.45 -4.82
C GLU A 26 -19.05 18.21 -6.26
N GLU A 27 -18.16 17.83 -7.17
CA GLU A 27 -18.52 17.40 -8.53
C GLU A 27 -19.28 16.07 -8.53
N ALA A 28 -18.92 15.12 -7.66
CA ALA A 28 -19.65 13.88 -7.49
C ALA A 28 -21.06 14.13 -6.95
N ASP A 29 -21.20 14.99 -5.93
CA ASP A 29 -22.49 15.38 -5.36
C ASP A 29 -23.37 16.08 -6.40
N ARG A 30 -22.79 16.98 -7.21
CA ARG A 30 -23.50 17.65 -8.32
C ARG A 30 -23.98 16.68 -9.39
N ARG A 31 -23.17 15.67 -9.73
CA ARG A 31 -23.55 14.62 -10.68
C ARG A 31 -24.64 13.72 -10.12
N LEU A 32 -24.58 13.40 -8.83
CA LEU A 32 -25.63 12.66 -8.14
C LEU A 32 -26.95 13.42 -8.17
N ALA A 33 -26.94 14.71 -7.81
CA ALA A 33 -28.12 15.57 -7.87
C ALA A 33 -28.68 15.71 -9.31
N THR A 34 -27.81 15.77 -10.32
CA THR A 34 -28.23 15.81 -11.73
C THR A 34 -28.87 14.49 -12.18
N ALA A 35 -28.39 13.35 -11.68
CA ALA A 35 -28.96 12.03 -11.94
C ALA A 35 -30.30 11.82 -11.19
N GLU A 36 -30.49 12.48 -10.04
CA GLU A 36 -31.76 12.48 -9.30
C GLU A 36 -32.84 13.34 -9.98
N ASP A 37 -32.45 14.44 -10.65
CA ASP A 37 -33.39 15.32 -11.39
C ASP A 37 -33.82 14.74 -12.76
N THR A 38 -33.10 13.74 -13.29
CA THR A 38 -33.53 12.97 -14.47
C THR A 38 -34.51 11.86 -14.05
N ASP A 39 -35.70 12.25 -13.61
CA ASP A 39 -36.85 11.35 -13.45
C ASP A 39 -37.46 11.04 -14.84
N ASP A 40 -36.64 10.46 -15.74
CA ASP A 40 -37.14 9.81 -16.94
C ASP A 40 -37.40 8.35 -16.59
N SER A 41 -38.64 8.10 -16.15
CA SER A 41 -39.11 6.83 -15.60
C SER A 41 -39.04 5.65 -16.58
N ASP A 42 -38.61 5.85 -17.83
CA ASP A 42 -38.50 4.81 -18.87
C ASP A 42 -37.09 4.18 -18.99
N ASP A 43 -36.10 4.55 -18.17
CA ASP A 43 -34.75 3.96 -18.20
C ASP A 43 -34.61 2.65 -17.38
N TRP A 44 -35.71 1.93 -17.12
CA TRP A 44 -35.69 0.68 -16.35
C TRP A 44 -34.89 -0.46 -17.01
N ASP A 45 -34.66 -0.41 -18.32
CA ASP A 45 -33.86 -1.42 -19.04
C ASP A 45 -32.36 -1.26 -18.74
N THR A 46 -31.87 -0.01 -18.59
CA THR A 46 -30.48 0.28 -18.21
C THR A 46 -30.17 -0.19 -16.79
N TRP A 47 -31.14 -0.06 -15.87
CA TRP A 47 -31.01 -0.58 -14.49
C TRP A 47 -31.05 -2.11 -14.43
N LYS A 48 -31.81 -2.79 -15.29
CA LYS A 48 -31.80 -4.27 -15.37
C LYS A 48 -30.50 -4.82 -15.95
N GLU A 49 -29.91 -4.15 -16.93
CA GLU A 49 -28.59 -4.52 -17.44
C GLU A 49 -27.51 -4.33 -16.37
N ALA A 50 -27.56 -3.23 -15.62
CA ALA A 50 -26.65 -2.98 -14.48
C ALA A 50 -26.82 -4.01 -13.34
N ASP A 51 -28.06 -4.38 -12.99
CA ASP A 51 -28.33 -5.39 -11.93
C ASP A 51 -27.92 -6.81 -12.36
N GLY A 52 -28.04 -7.12 -13.66
CA GLY A 52 -27.50 -8.35 -14.25
C GLY A 52 -25.97 -8.41 -14.21
N ILE A 53 -25.30 -7.30 -14.50
CA ILE A 53 -23.83 -7.16 -14.39
C ILE A 53 -23.40 -7.27 -12.92
N ALA A 54 -24.10 -6.59 -12.00
CA ALA A 54 -23.81 -6.64 -10.57
C ALA A 54 -24.03 -8.04 -9.97
N SER A 55 -25.07 -8.74 -10.41
CA SER A 55 -25.34 -10.13 -10.03
C SER A 55 -24.28 -11.09 -10.58
N GLY A 56 -23.83 -10.87 -11.83
CA GLY A 56 -22.72 -11.63 -12.42
C GLY A 56 -21.41 -11.44 -11.65
N TYR A 57 -21.09 -10.21 -11.25
CA TYR A 57 -19.91 -9.90 -10.45
C TYR A 57 -20.00 -10.49 -9.04
N LYS A 58 -21.18 -10.41 -8.40
CA LYS A 58 -21.42 -11.02 -7.10
C LYS A 58 -21.25 -12.55 -7.14
N LEU A 59 -21.69 -13.20 -8.21
CA LEU A 59 -21.54 -14.65 -8.35
C LEU A 59 -20.07 -15.04 -8.61
N ALA A 60 -19.36 -14.28 -9.45
CA ALA A 60 -17.93 -14.47 -9.68
C ALA A 60 -17.11 -14.26 -8.40
N LEU A 61 -17.44 -13.23 -7.60
CA LEU A 61 -16.83 -13.02 -6.29
C LEU A 61 -17.15 -14.14 -5.31
N GLN A 62 -18.38 -14.65 -5.29
CA GLN A 62 -18.74 -15.79 -4.44
C GLN A 62 -18.01 -17.07 -4.84
N ASP A 63 -17.70 -17.25 -6.12
CA ASP A 63 -16.94 -18.40 -6.61
C ASP A 63 -15.45 -18.27 -6.27
N VAL A 64 -14.87 -17.07 -6.43
CA VAL A 64 -13.50 -16.77 -5.97
C VAL A 64 -13.38 -16.92 -4.45
N VAL A 65 -14.38 -16.48 -3.68
CA VAL A 65 -14.41 -16.65 -2.22
C VAL A 65 -14.60 -18.12 -1.83
N ARG A 66 -15.37 -18.90 -2.60
CA ARG A 66 -15.52 -20.35 -2.36
C ARG A 66 -14.23 -21.10 -2.68
N GLU A 67 -13.54 -20.74 -3.76
CA GLU A 67 -12.23 -21.28 -4.13
C GLU A 67 -11.15 -20.92 -3.09
N ALA A 68 -11.18 -19.69 -2.55
CA ALA A 68 -10.31 -19.29 -1.45
C ALA A 68 -10.66 -19.97 -0.11
N ALA A 69 -11.91 -20.40 0.08
CA ALA A 69 -12.39 -21.03 1.31
C ALA A 69 -12.17 -22.55 1.36
N ASP A 70 -11.82 -23.20 0.24
CA ASP A 70 -11.41 -24.61 0.21
C ASP A 70 -9.97 -24.74 -0.34
N PRO A 71 -8.95 -24.35 0.45
CA PRO A 71 -7.59 -24.70 0.10
C PRO A 71 -7.47 -26.21 0.28
N GLY A 72 -7.60 -26.95 -0.83
CA GLY A 72 -7.10 -28.33 -0.90
C GLY A 72 -5.70 -28.37 -0.27
N PRO A 73 -5.34 -29.45 0.45
CA PRO A 73 -4.33 -29.44 1.51
C PRO A 73 -3.09 -28.64 1.08
N ALA A 74 -2.98 -27.42 1.61
CA ALA A 74 -1.90 -26.51 1.30
C ALA A 74 -0.60 -27.26 1.58
N SER A 75 0.12 -27.58 0.51
CA SER A 75 1.50 -28.02 0.64
C SER A 75 2.23 -26.87 1.33
N PRO A 76 2.99 -27.11 2.42
CA PRO A 76 3.67 -26.02 3.11
C PRO A 76 4.64 -25.38 2.11
N THR A 77 4.29 -24.20 1.61
CA THR A 77 5.26 -23.30 0.98
C THR A 77 6.36 -23.15 2.03
N PRO A 78 7.63 -23.44 1.71
CA PRO A 78 8.70 -23.22 2.67
C PRO A 78 8.67 -21.74 3.05
N ALA A 79 8.16 -21.43 4.25
CA ALA A 79 8.10 -20.08 4.76
C ALA A 79 9.53 -19.60 4.96
N VAL A 80 9.94 -18.59 4.20
CA VAL A 80 11.22 -17.91 4.44
C VAL A 80 11.07 -17.18 5.77
N THR A 81 11.89 -17.54 6.75
CA THR A 81 11.85 -16.89 8.07
C THR A 81 12.51 -15.52 8.02
N TYR A 82 12.30 -14.70 9.06
CA TYR A 82 12.99 -13.42 9.19
C TYR A 82 14.51 -13.57 9.21
N ASP A 83 15.03 -14.59 9.91
CA ASP A 83 16.45 -14.93 9.92
C ASP A 83 16.99 -15.31 8.53
N ASP A 84 16.23 -16.10 7.77
CA ASP A 84 16.61 -16.47 6.40
C ASP A 84 16.64 -15.24 5.49
N TRP A 85 15.70 -14.31 5.66
CA TRP A 85 15.69 -13.03 4.95
C TRP A 85 16.90 -12.15 5.31
N LEU A 86 17.22 -12.02 6.61
CA LEU A 86 18.41 -11.31 7.08
C LEU A 86 19.69 -11.86 6.43
N ALA A 87 19.82 -13.19 6.41
CA ALA A 87 20.97 -13.86 5.82
C ALA A 87 21.04 -13.69 4.30
N ALA A 88 19.89 -13.76 3.62
CA ALA A 88 19.80 -13.70 2.17
C ALA A 88 20.04 -12.28 1.64
N TYR A 89 19.37 -11.27 2.21
CA TYR A 89 19.29 -9.93 1.64
C TYR A 89 20.17 -8.90 2.31
N ARG A 90 20.54 -9.13 3.59
CA ARG A 90 21.45 -8.28 4.36
C ARG A 90 21.01 -6.82 4.40
N PRO A 91 20.07 -6.47 5.28
CA PRO A 91 19.65 -5.08 5.46
C PRO A 91 20.83 -4.18 5.83
N VAL A 92 20.89 -3.04 5.18
CA VAL A 92 21.92 -2.03 5.39
C VAL A 92 21.58 -1.22 6.63
N ARG A 93 22.61 -0.94 7.44
CA ARG A 93 22.46 -0.10 8.62
C ARG A 93 22.10 1.33 8.21
N ASN A 94 21.07 1.88 8.84
CA ASN A 94 20.68 3.27 8.75
C ASN A 94 21.81 4.17 9.29
N SER A 95 22.50 4.86 8.37
CA SER A 95 23.60 5.77 8.70
C SER A 95 23.12 7.15 9.14
N ILE A 96 21.83 7.47 8.95
CA ILE A 96 21.24 8.78 9.25
C ILE A 96 20.81 8.82 10.73
N ARG A 97 20.26 7.71 11.24
CA ARG A 97 19.84 7.54 12.63
C ARG A 97 20.66 6.45 13.31
N GLY A 98 21.50 6.86 14.27
CA GLY A 98 22.43 5.95 14.97
C GLY A 98 21.76 4.86 15.82
N GLU A 99 20.55 5.15 16.35
CA GLU A 99 19.71 4.26 17.17
C GLU A 99 18.38 4.00 16.47
N ALA A 100 18.44 3.55 15.22
CA ALA A 100 17.23 3.11 14.50
C ALA A 100 16.76 1.74 15.04
N PRO A 101 15.45 1.42 14.95
CA PRO A 101 14.93 0.09 15.25
C PRO A 101 15.56 -1.01 14.37
N PHE A 102 15.29 -2.28 14.71
CA PHE A 102 15.78 -3.47 13.98
C PHE A 102 17.31 -3.47 13.80
N ASP A 103 18.04 -3.46 14.92
CA ASP A 103 19.51 -3.39 14.97
C ASP A 103 20.15 -2.19 14.27
N GLY A 104 19.35 -1.14 14.05
CA GLY A 104 19.75 0.06 13.35
C GLY A 104 19.54 0.00 11.84
N CYS A 105 18.74 -0.93 11.32
CA CYS A 105 18.54 -1.13 9.88
C CYS A 105 17.26 -0.50 9.34
N MET A 106 16.30 -0.12 10.20
CA MET A 106 15.04 0.48 9.75
C MET A 106 15.21 1.96 9.38
N PHE A 107 14.58 2.37 8.28
CA PHE A 107 14.46 3.75 7.82
C PHE A 107 13.03 4.27 8.01
N GLU A 108 12.90 5.51 8.46
CA GLU A 108 11.61 6.20 8.64
C GLU A 108 10.88 6.49 7.31
N THR A 109 9.58 6.74 7.42
CA THR A 109 8.68 6.96 6.27
C THR A 109 8.68 8.41 5.75
N PHE A 110 9.47 9.29 6.37
CA PHE A 110 9.56 10.71 6.03
C PHE A 110 10.97 11.27 6.27
N GLY A 111 11.17 12.52 5.83
CA GLY A 111 12.41 13.25 6.07
C GLY A 111 13.63 12.68 5.33
N PRO A 112 14.85 12.91 5.83
CA PRO A 112 16.09 12.51 5.15
C PRO A 112 16.23 11.00 4.95
N GLU A 113 15.65 10.20 5.84
CA GLU A 113 15.68 8.73 5.74
C GLU A 113 14.84 8.25 4.55
N TRP A 114 13.66 8.84 4.34
CA TRP A 114 12.84 8.57 3.17
C TRP A 114 13.50 9.00 1.86
N GLU A 115 14.27 10.09 1.86
CA GLU A 115 15.06 10.48 0.67
C GLU A 115 16.11 9.43 0.31
N ALA A 116 16.73 8.79 1.31
CA ALA A 116 17.65 7.67 1.09
C ALA A 116 16.94 6.44 0.53
N VAL A 117 15.77 6.09 1.06
CA VAL A 117 14.93 4.99 0.55
C VAL A 117 14.52 5.24 -0.90
N ARG A 118 14.06 6.45 -1.24
CA ARG A 118 13.67 6.82 -2.61
C ARG A 118 14.82 6.82 -3.62
N ALA A 119 16.06 6.99 -3.14
CA ALA A 119 17.24 6.96 -3.98
C ALA A 119 17.80 5.54 -4.20
N ALA A 120 17.35 4.56 -3.40
CA ALA A 120 17.78 3.17 -3.52
C ALA A 120 17.17 2.49 -4.75
N ASP A 121 17.76 1.34 -5.13
CA ASP A 121 17.18 0.46 -6.13
C ASP A 121 15.83 -0.07 -5.60
N PRO A 122 14.70 0.09 -6.33
CA PRO A 122 13.40 -0.44 -5.91
C PRO A 122 13.39 -1.94 -5.60
N ALA A 123 14.26 -2.72 -6.27
CA ALA A 123 14.40 -4.15 -6.00
C ALA A 123 15.16 -4.44 -4.70
N CYS A 124 15.75 -3.44 -4.06
CA CYS A 124 16.39 -3.55 -2.74
C CYS A 124 15.55 -2.92 -1.63
N ILE A 125 14.35 -2.41 -1.94
CA ILE A 125 13.46 -1.84 -0.93
C ILE A 125 12.53 -2.93 -0.40
N TRP A 126 12.38 -2.94 0.92
CA TRP A 126 11.40 -3.74 1.63
C TRP A 126 10.63 -2.84 2.60
N THR A 127 9.35 -3.11 2.81
CA THR A 127 8.51 -2.34 3.72
C THR A 127 8.16 -3.18 4.93
N LEU A 128 8.36 -2.60 6.12
CA LEU A 128 7.79 -3.11 7.36
C LEU A 128 6.35 -2.63 7.46
N VAL A 129 5.41 -3.56 7.60
CA VAL A 129 3.99 -3.24 7.80
C VAL A 129 3.47 -3.80 9.12
N ASP A 130 2.50 -3.09 9.67
CA ASP A 130 1.67 -3.54 10.79
C ASP A 130 0.60 -4.50 10.25
N GLY A 131 0.51 -5.70 10.83
CA GLY A 131 -0.47 -6.72 10.48
C GLY A 131 -1.63 -6.80 11.48
N ASP A 132 -2.43 -7.86 11.36
CA ASP A 132 -3.47 -8.17 12.35
C ASP A 132 -2.85 -8.76 13.62
N ASP A 133 -3.53 -8.60 14.77
CA ASP A 133 -3.16 -9.21 16.05
C ASP A 133 -1.72 -8.93 16.56
N ASP A 134 -1.20 -7.72 16.30
CA ASP A 134 0.16 -7.26 16.64
C ASP A 134 1.29 -7.97 15.86
N ASP A 135 0.97 -8.72 14.80
CA ASP A 135 1.98 -9.28 13.90
C ASP A 135 2.63 -8.19 13.04
N MET A 136 3.91 -8.35 12.73
CA MET A 136 4.64 -7.46 11.81
C MET A 136 5.17 -8.25 10.62
N TYR A 137 5.09 -7.66 9.43
CA TYR A 137 5.55 -8.30 8.20
C TYR A 137 6.55 -7.45 7.44
N VAL A 138 7.52 -8.10 6.82
CA VAL A 138 8.43 -7.49 5.85
C VAL A 138 8.01 -7.88 4.45
N LEU A 139 7.55 -6.90 3.68
CA LEU A 139 7.06 -7.05 2.31
C LEU A 139 8.11 -6.59 1.31
N SER A 140 8.29 -7.35 0.22
CA SER A 140 9.13 -6.91 -0.89
C SER A 140 8.54 -5.69 -1.60
N GLY A 141 9.38 -4.70 -1.89
CA GLY A 141 8.97 -3.47 -2.56
C GLY A 141 8.61 -2.34 -1.60
N CYS A 142 8.08 -1.25 -2.18
CA CYS A 142 7.73 -0.03 -1.46
C CYS A 142 6.22 0.08 -1.31
N HIS A 143 5.72 -0.12 -0.08
CA HIS A 143 4.30 -0.06 0.27
C HIS A 143 4.00 1.16 1.14
N LEU A 144 2.82 1.76 0.96
CA LEU A 144 2.40 2.97 1.66
C LEU A 144 1.33 2.75 2.71
N VAL A 145 0.57 1.65 2.60
CA VAL A 145 -0.51 1.30 3.52
C VAL A 145 0.07 0.50 4.68
N ASP A 146 -0.36 0.83 5.90
CA ASP A 146 0.08 0.20 7.16
C ASP A 146 1.61 0.15 7.33
N CYS A 147 2.31 1.09 6.67
CA CYS A 147 3.76 1.17 6.59
C CYS A 147 4.35 1.77 7.87
N LEU A 148 5.10 0.95 8.60
CA LEU A 148 5.83 1.33 9.81
C LEU A 148 7.25 1.85 9.49
N GLY A 149 7.83 1.42 8.37
CA GLY A 149 9.18 1.79 7.96
C GLY A 149 9.69 1.01 6.75
N TYR A 150 10.93 1.26 6.37
CA TYR A 150 11.57 0.62 5.22
C TYR A 150 12.91 -0.02 5.58
N PHE A 151 13.31 -1.02 4.82
CA PHE A 151 14.66 -1.56 4.78
C PHE A 151 15.24 -1.38 3.39
N ILE A 152 16.55 -1.13 3.35
CA ILE A 152 17.35 -1.16 2.12
C ILE A 152 18.29 -2.35 2.21
N THR A 153 18.27 -3.25 1.24
CA THR A 153 19.08 -4.49 1.26
C THR A 153 20.28 -4.42 0.32
N GLU A 154 21.36 -5.14 0.66
CA GLU A 154 22.53 -5.25 -0.23
C GLU A 154 22.22 -6.01 -1.52
N ARG A 155 21.26 -6.94 -1.46
CA ARG A 155 20.87 -7.77 -2.59
C ARG A 155 19.44 -7.48 -3.01
N PRO A 156 19.15 -7.44 -4.32
CA PRO A 156 17.79 -7.25 -4.80
C PRO A 156 16.97 -8.53 -4.64
N TRP A 157 15.67 -8.39 -4.43
CA TRP A 157 14.73 -9.47 -4.69
C TRP A 157 14.47 -9.56 -6.20
N ALA A 158 14.43 -10.78 -6.73
CA ALA A 158 14.40 -11.04 -8.18
C ALA A 158 13.14 -11.79 -8.61
N GLY A 159 12.11 -11.82 -7.75
CA GLY A 159 10.82 -12.44 -8.05
C GLY A 159 9.91 -11.48 -8.79
N ASP A 160 9.01 -12.01 -9.60
CA ASP A 160 7.83 -11.26 -10.05
C ASP A 160 6.73 -11.27 -8.96
N ASP A 161 6.78 -12.26 -8.07
CA ASP A 161 5.80 -12.45 -7.01
C ASP A 161 6.21 -11.69 -5.74
N PRO A 162 5.27 -11.00 -5.08
CA PRO A 162 5.52 -10.34 -3.80
C PRO A 162 5.93 -11.38 -2.74
N VAL A 163 6.97 -11.05 -1.99
CA VAL A 163 7.46 -11.84 -0.86
C VAL A 163 7.00 -11.19 0.44
N GLU A 164 6.47 -12.01 1.33
CA GLU A 164 5.99 -11.62 2.65
C GLU A 164 6.67 -12.51 3.70
N ILE A 165 7.23 -11.87 4.74
CA ILE A 165 7.99 -12.54 5.79
C ILE A 165 7.46 -12.05 7.13
N LEU A 166 6.95 -12.97 7.95
CA LEU A 166 6.58 -12.69 9.33
C LEU A 166 7.84 -12.39 10.16
N VAL A 167 7.78 -11.34 10.99
CA VAL A 167 8.81 -11.00 11.98
C VAL A 167 8.51 -11.77 13.26
N ASP A 168 9.42 -12.65 13.69
CA ASP A 168 9.29 -13.53 14.87
C ASP A 168 10.23 -13.19 16.05
#